data_AF-A0A838K5B5-F1
#
_entry.id   AF-A0A838K5B5-F1
#
_cell.length_a   1.000
_cell.length_b   1.000
_cell.length_c   1.000
_cell.angle_alpha   90.00
_cell.angle_beta   90.00
_cell.angle_gamma   90.00
#
_symmetry.space_group_name_H-M   'P 1'
#
loop_
_entity.id
_entity.type
_entity.pdbx_description
1 polymer ?
#
loop_
_entity_poly.entity_id
_entity_poly.type
_entity_poly.pdbx_seq_one_letter_code
_entity_poly.pdbx_strand_id
1 'polypeptide(L)'
;SGAHLQRALTAVAARAVDLRVLFLEASDDALLQRYDAARRVHPLAAQDRVSDGIARERELLADLRENADLIVDTSELTVHDLRDRLVDAFDGGNSPGLVVNVVTFGFKNGNLRDADLQLDVRFLPNPHWIDDLRPLTGLDAPVRDFVLGQPDTGVFLERLRSLFDFLLPAYVREGKHYLTIGVGCTGGKHRSVVLGEVLADHLRTLGVTVQVDHRDRGKE
;
A
#
# COMPACT_ATOMS: atom_id res chain seq x y z
N SER A 1 -33.36 -5.40 -15.88
CA SER A 1 -34.23 -6.17 -14.97
C SER A 1 -33.44 -7.33 -14.38
N GLY A 2 -33.66 -7.67 -13.10
CA GLY A 2 -32.97 -8.79 -12.43
C GLY A 2 -33.09 -10.12 -13.18
N ALA A 3 -34.24 -10.36 -13.82
CA ALA A 3 -34.47 -11.53 -14.67
C ALA A 3 -33.50 -11.67 -15.86
N HIS A 4 -32.91 -10.58 -16.36
CA HIS A 4 -31.92 -10.67 -17.44
C HIS A 4 -30.54 -11.07 -16.92
N LEU A 5 -30.16 -10.57 -15.74
CA LEU A 5 -28.89 -10.91 -15.08
C LEU A 5 -28.87 -12.37 -14.64
N GLN A 6 -29.97 -12.88 -14.09
CA GLN A 6 -30.08 -14.26 -13.65
C GLN A 6 -29.99 -15.26 -14.81
N ARG A 7 -30.60 -14.92 -15.96
CA ARG A 7 -30.43 -15.70 -17.20
C ARG A 7 -28.99 -15.66 -17.70
N ALA A 8 -28.32 -14.53 -17.61
CA ALA A 8 -26.91 -14.42 -18.00
C ALA A 8 -26.00 -15.24 -17.09
N LEU A 9 -26.20 -15.20 -15.77
CA LEU A 9 -25.45 -16.00 -14.79
C LEU A 9 -25.67 -17.50 -15.01
N THR A 10 -26.91 -17.92 -15.26
CA THR A 10 -27.24 -19.32 -15.58
C THR A 10 -26.56 -19.78 -16.87
N ALA A 11 -26.53 -18.92 -17.90
CA ALA A 11 -25.86 -19.21 -19.16
C ALA A 11 -24.34 -19.29 -19.04
N VAL A 12 -23.72 -18.54 -18.11
CA VAL A 12 -22.28 -18.59 -17.82
C VAL A 12 -21.94 -19.83 -16.99
N ALA A 13 -22.74 -20.15 -15.97
CA ALA A 13 -22.56 -21.36 -15.15
C ALA A 13 -22.61 -22.65 -16.00
N ALA A 14 -23.44 -22.67 -17.05
CA ALA A 14 -23.54 -23.79 -18.00
C ALA A 14 -22.26 -24.01 -18.85
N ARG A 15 -21.27 -23.11 -18.81
CA ARG A 15 -20.04 -23.18 -19.62
C ARG A 15 -18.85 -23.84 -18.89
N ALA A 16 -19.09 -24.52 -17.77
CA ALA A 16 -18.05 -25.17 -16.95
C ALA A 16 -16.94 -24.21 -16.50
N VAL A 17 -17.31 -22.97 -16.17
CA VAL A 17 -16.43 -21.97 -15.55
C VAL A 17 -16.75 -21.95 -14.06
N ASP A 18 -15.74 -21.87 -13.22
CA ASP A 18 -15.92 -21.65 -11.78
C ASP A 18 -16.45 -20.23 -11.58
N LEU A 19 -17.76 -20.12 -11.33
CA LEU A 19 -18.47 -18.85 -11.18
C LEU A 19 -18.62 -18.55 -9.71
N ARG A 20 -18.06 -17.42 -9.26
CA ARG A 20 -18.30 -16.87 -7.92
C ARG A 20 -18.89 -15.47 -8.03
N VAL A 21 -20.01 -15.25 -7.35
CA VAL A 21 -20.76 -14.00 -7.30
C VAL A 21 -20.39 -13.24 -6.03
N LEU A 22 -19.74 -12.09 -6.20
CA LEU A 22 -19.52 -11.10 -5.16
C LEU A 22 -20.65 -10.09 -5.11
N PHE A 23 -21.16 -9.79 -3.92
CA PHE A 23 -22.07 -8.70 -3.67
C PHE A 23 -21.46 -7.69 -2.70
N LEU A 24 -21.32 -6.43 -3.13
CA LEU A 24 -20.86 -5.34 -2.28
C LEU A 24 -22.07 -4.59 -1.73
N GLU A 25 -22.11 -4.38 -0.41
CA GLU A 25 -23.14 -3.57 0.23
C GLU A 25 -22.53 -2.51 1.15
N ALA A 26 -23.35 -1.56 1.59
CA ALA A 26 -22.99 -0.58 2.61
C ALA A 26 -24.27 -0.09 3.30
N SER A 27 -24.16 0.59 4.42
CA SER A 27 -25.27 1.25 5.10
C SER A 27 -25.82 2.40 4.27
N ASP A 28 -27.09 2.74 4.50
CA ASP A 28 -27.73 3.85 3.78
C ASP A 28 -27.03 5.18 4.05
N ASP A 29 -26.58 5.41 5.30
CA ASP A 29 -25.82 6.60 5.67
C ASP A 29 -24.48 6.69 4.91
N ALA A 30 -23.74 5.59 4.81
CA ALA A 30 -22.48 5.54 4.07
C ALA A 30 -22.70 5.80 2.56
N LEU A 31 -23.75 5.22 1.97
CA LEU A 31 -24.10 5.46 0.57
C LEU A 31 -24.51 6.91 0.31
N LEU A 32 -25.33 7.50 1.18
CA LEU A 32 -25.75 8.90 1.07
C LEU A 32 -24.55 9.85 1.14
N GLN A 33 -23.63 9.62 2.08
CA GLN A 33 -22.40 10.43 2.20
C GLN A 33 -21.52 10.33 0.95
N ARG A 34 -21.39 9.13 0.36
CA ARG A 34 -20.59 8.92 -0.87
C ARG A 34 -21.21 9.60 -2.09
N TYR A 35 -22.53 9.57 -2.23
CA TYR A 35 -23.24 10.27 -3.31
C TYR A 35 -23.09 11.79 -3.20
N ASP A 36 -23.19 12.33 -1.98
CA ASP A 36 -23.00 13.76 -1.71
C ASP A 36 -21.57 14.22 -2.07
N ALA A 37 -20.57 13.47 -1.59
CA ALA A 37 -19.16 13.74 -1.89
C ALA A 37 -18.84 13.66 -3.40
N ALA A 38 -19.43 12.70 -4.11
CA ALA A 38 -19.19 12.51 -5.55
C ALA A 38 -20.06 13.42 -6.43
N ARG A 39 -21.05 14.12 -5.86
CA ARG A 39 -22.06 14.92 -6.58
C ARG A 39 -22.72 14.15 -7.73
N ARG A 40 -22.95 12.84 -7.55
CA ARG A 40 -23.54 11.97 -8.57
C ARG A 40 -25.05 11.86 -8.39
N VAL A 41 -25.77 11.74 -9.50
CA VAL A 41 -27.20 11.42 -9.48
C VAL A 41 -27.36 9.91 -9.44
N HIS A 42 -28.25 9.42 -8.57
CA HIS A 42 -28.57 8.00 -8.51
C HIS A 42 -29.46 7.60 -9.70
N PRO A 43 -29.09 6.59 -10.52
CA PRO A 43 -29.83 6.24 -11.75
C PRO A 43 -31.30 5.89 -11.52
N LEU A 44 -31.59 5.21 -10.41
CA LEU A 44 -32.96 4.83 -10.02
C LEU A 44 -33.71 5.90 -9.22
N ALA A 45 -33.09 7.02 -8.87
CA ALA A 45 -33.77 8.10 -8.15
C ALA A 45 -34.60 8.99 -9.09
N ALA A 46 -34.28 9.09 -10.38
CA ALA A 46 -34.98 9.97 -11.33
C ALA A 46 -35.18 11.42 -10.80
N GLN A 47 -36.41 11.81 -10.44
CA GLN A 47 -36.76 13.11 -9.83
C GLN A 47 -36.89 13.05 -8.29
N ASP A 48 -36.70 11.88 -7.70
CA ASP A 48 -36.85 11.60 -6.27
C ASP A 48 -35.52 11.74 -5.51
N ARG A 49 -35.54 11.46 -4.20
CA ARG A 49 -34.34 11.55 -3.35
C ARG A 49 -33.41 10.37 -3.62
N VAL A 50 -32.11 10.58 -3.39
CA VAL A 50 -31.09 9.52 -3.48
C VAL A 50 -31.44 8.31 -2.59
N SER A 51 -31.98 8.56 -1.39
CA SER A 51 -32.47 7.51 -0.48
C SER A 51 -33.52 6.60 -1.11
N ASP A 52 -34.44 7.18 -1.88
CA ASP A 52 -35.52 6.44 -2.53
C ASP A 52 -34.98 5.60 -3.69
N GLY A 53 -33.93 6.10 -4.36
CA GLY A 53 -33.18 5.35 -5.38
C GLY A 53 -32.44 4.14 -4.80
N ILE A 54 -31.77 4.32 -3.65
CA ILE A 54 -31.07 3.24 -2.93
C ILE A 54 -32.05 2.15 -2.49
N ALA A 55 -33.20 2.52 -1.92
CA ALA A 55 -34.22 1.55 -1.49
C ALA A 55 -34.74 0.70 -2.66
N ARG A 56 -35.05 1.34 -3.80
CA ARG A 56 -35.45 0.64 -5.03
C ARG A 56 -34.36 -0.27 -5.58
N GLU A 57 -33.10 0.16 -5.51
CA GLU A 57 -31.97 -0.66 -5.95
C GLU A 57 -31.84 -1.93 -5.10
N ARG A 58 -31.97 -1.82 -3.77
CA ARG A 58 -31.95 -2.97 -2.87
C ARG A 58 -33.05 -3.97 -3.16
N GLU A 59 -34.28 -3.52 -3.40
CA GLU A 59 -35.39 -4.40 -3.80
C GLU A 59 -35.10 -5.13 -5.11
N LEU A 60 -34.57 -4.42 -6.12
CA LEU A 60 -34.23 -5.01 -7.42
C LEU A 60 -33.07 -6.01 -7.37
N LEU A 61 -32.18 -5.87 -6.40
CA LEU A 61 -30.98 -6.69 -6.24
C LEU A 61 -31.10 -7.74 -5.11
N ALA A 62 -32.25 -7.82 -4.44
CA ALA A 62 -32.47 -8.74 -3.32
C ALA A 62 -32.14 -10.20 -3.69
N ASP A 63 -32.68 -10.68 -4.81
CA ASP A 63 -32.42 -12.04 -5.31
C ASP A 63 -30.93 -12.26 -5.60
N LEU A 64 -30.21 -11.26 -6.14
CA LEU A 64 -28.78 -11.37 -6.42
C LEU A 64 -27.97 -11.46 -5.13
N ARG A 65 -28.36 -10.65 -4.13
CA ARG A 65 -27.74 -10.62 -2.81
C ARG A 65 -27.90 -11.95 -2.09
N GLU A 66 -29.11 -12.53 -2.12
CA GLU A 66 -29.39 -13.81 -1.47
C GLU A 66 -28.60 -14.98 -2.09
N ASN A 67 -28.33 -14.91 -3.39
CA ASN A 67 -27.60 -15.94 -4.12
C ASN A 67 -26.11 -15.62 -4.31
N ALA A 68 -25.56 -14.65 -3.57
CA ALA A 68 -24.14 -14.29 -3.65
C ALA A 68 -23.27 -15.26 -2.85
N ASP A 69 -22.15 -15.68 -3.43
CA ASP A 69 -21.16 -16.53 -2.77
C ASP A 69 -20.37 -15.77 -1.70
N LEU A 70 -20.23 -14.46 -1.86
CA LEU A 70 -19.59 -13.58 -0.89
C LEU A 70 -20.29 -12.23 -0.84
N ILE A 71 -20.67 -11.81 0.37
CA ILE A 71 -21.20 -10.48 0.66
C ILE A 71 -20.14 -9.70 1.44
N VAL A 72 -19.78 -8.50 0.96
CA VAL A 72 -18.84 -7.60 1.65
C VAL A 72 -19.54 -6.30 2.01
N ASP A 73 -19.68 -6.05 3.31
CA ASP A 73 -20.10 -4.76 3.82
C ASP A 73 -18.94 -3.76 3.76
N THR A 74 -19.15 -2.67 3.03
CA THR A 74 -18.19 -1.61 2.77
C THR A 74 -18.44 -0.36 3.60
N SER A 75 -19.40 -0.36 4.54
CA SER A 75 -19.85 0.83 5.29
C SER A 75 -18.68 1.60 5.89
N GLU A 76 -17.81 0.88 6.60
CA GLU A 76 -16.66 1.44 7.32
C GLU A 76 -15.32 1.19 6.60
N LEU A 77 -15.36 0.64 5.39
CA LEU A 77 -14.14 0.30 4.65
C LEU A 77 -13.59 1.52 3.90
N THR A 78 -12.27 1.70 4.00
CA THR A 78 -11.55 2.57 3.07
C THR A 78 -11.38 1.87 1.72
N VAL A 79 -10.91 2.62 0.71
CA VAL A 79 -10.59 2.07 -0.62
C VAL A 79 -9.51 0.98 -0.53
N HIS A 80 -8.58 1.10 0.41
CA HIS A 80 -7.53 0.12 0.65
C HIS A 80 -8.12 -1.15 1.27
N ASP A 81 -8.92 -1.03 2.33
CA ASP A 81 -9.53 -2.19 3.00
C ASP A 81 -10.45 -2.98 2.06
N LEU A 82 -11.21 -2.29 1.19
CA LEU A 82 -12.02 -2.96 0.18
C LEU A 82 -11.14 -3.73 -0.81
N ARG A 83 -10.04 -3.15 -1.28
CA ARG A 83 -9.12 -3.83 -2.19
C ARG A 83 -8.55 -5.10 -1.56
N ASP A 84 -8.09 -5.00 -0.31
CA ASP A 84 -7.47 -6.12 0.39
C ASP A 84 -8.48 -7.27 0.58
N ARG A 85 -9.72 -6.94 0.96
CA ARG A 85 -10.80 -7.92 1.12
C ARG A 85 -11.21 -8.61 -0.19
N LEU A 86 -11.08 -7.91 -1.32
CA LEU A 86 -11.30 -8.49 -2.65
C LEU A 86 -10.15 -9.41 -3.06
N VAL A 87 -8.92 -9.04 -2.77
CA VAL A 87 -7.75 -9.90 -3.05
C VAL A 87 -7.89 -11.19 -2.25
N ASP A 88 -8.09 -11.12 -0.93
CA ASP A 88 -8.25 -12.31 -0.07
C ASP A 88 -9.39 -13.24 -0.54
N ALA A 89 -10.50 -12.65 -0.97
CA ALA A 89 -11.66 -13.40 -1.42
C ALA A 89 -11.44 -14.19 -2.71
N PHE A 90 -10.59 -13.68 -3.62
CA PHE A 90 -10.48 -14.19 -5.00
C PHE A 90 -9.12 -14.80 -5.34
N ASP A 91 -8.10 -14.62 -4.51
CA ASP A 91 -6.72 -15.00 -4.88
C ASP A 91 -6.34 -16.45 -4.54
N GLY A 92 -7.26 -17.32 -4.12
CA GLY A 92 -7.05 -18.78 -4.09
C GLY A 92 -5.82 -19.30 -3.32
N GLY A 93 -5.25 -18.50 -2.40
CA GLY A 93 -4.02 -18.82 -1.68
C GLY A 93 -2.72 -18.35 -2.37
N ASN A 94 -2.81 -17.53 -3.41
CA ASN A 94 -1.69 -17.01 -4.21
C ASN A 94 -1.41 -15.52 -3.95
N SER A 95 -1.78 -15.04 -2.76
CA SER A 95 -1.62 -13.65 -2.35
C SER A 95 -0.18 -13.19 -2.63
N PRO A 96 0.05 -12.13 -3.42
CA PRO A 96 1.40 -11.62 -3.61
C PRO A 96 1.93 -11.23 -2.23
N GLY A 97 3.01 -11.89 -1.82
CA GLY A 97 3.68 -11.61 -0.55
C GLY A 97 3.98 -10.12 -0.42
N LEU A 98 4.04 -9.63 0.83
CA LEU A 98 4.30 -8.22 1.15
C LEU A 98 5.39 -7.61 0.24
N VAL A 99 5.03 -6.54 -0.46
CA VAL A 99 5.94 -5.74 -1.28
C VAL A 99 6.43 -4.56 -0.44
N VAL A 100 7.75 -4.42 -0.32
CA VAL A 100 8.38 -3.34 0.45
C VAL A 100 9.05 -2.34 -0.49
N ASN A 101 8.67 -1.07 -0.36
CA ASN A 101 9.29 0.04 -1.08
C ASN A 101 10.21 0.79 -0.12
N VAL A 102 11.51 0.75 -0.36
CA VAL A 102 12.49 1.55 0.38
C VAL A 102 12.77 2.81 -0.43
N VAL A 103 12.39 3.97 0.12
CA VAL A 103 12.54 5.25 -0.57
C VAL A 103 13.52 6.13 0.21
N THR A 104 14.63 6.50 -0.42
CA THR A 104 15.63 7.37 0.20
C THR A 104 15.38 8.82 -0.19
N PHE A 105 15.44 9.74 0.78
CA PHE A 105 15.06 11.13 0.53
C PHE A 105 15.82 12.16 1.39
N GLY A 106 15.73 13.41 0.98
CA GLY A 106 16.26 14.59 1.66
C GLY A 106 15.16 15.41 2.33
N PHE A 107 15.27 15.63 3.63
CA PHE A 107 14.35 16.49 4.39
C PHE A 107 14.28 17.92 3.84
N LYS A 108 15.36 18.43 3.24
CA LYS A 108 15.35 19.76 2.60
C LYS A 108 14.36 19.87 1.43
N ASN A 109 14.03 18.73 0.79
CA ASN A 109 13.11 18.63 -0.32
C ASN A 109 11.70 18.19 0.12
N GLY A 110 11.44 18.16 1.43
CA GLY A 110 10.17 17.77 2.04
C GLY A 110 10.11 16.30 2.47
N ASN A 111 9.17 16.00 3.37
CA ASN A 111 8.93 14.65 3.90
C ASN A 111 8.27 13.75 2.84
N LEU A 112 8.41 12.43 3.02
CA LEU A 112 7.74 11.42 2.19
C LEU A 112 6.32 11.14 2.73
N ARG A 113 5.32 11.83 2.20
CA ARG A 113 3.95 11.87 2.78
C ARG A 113 3.22 10.53 2.78
N ASP A 114 3.61 9.63 1.88
CA ASP A 114 3.04 8.31 1.64
C ASP A 114 3.87 7.18 2.27
N ALA A 115 4.86 7.50 3.12
CA ALA A 115 5.61 6.49 3.87
C ALA A 115 4.82 6.01 5.10
N ASP A 116 4.76 4.68 5.28
CA ASP A 116 4.24 4.06 6.49
C ASP A 116 5.21 4.24 7.67
N LEU A 117 6.52 4.16 7.38
CA LEU A 117 7.59 4.35 8.34
C LEU A 117 8.59 5.36 7.79
N GLN A 118 9.06 6.28 8.63
CA GLN A 118 10.14 7.20 8.30
C GLN A 118 11.29 7.10 9.30
N LEU A 119 12.49 6.89 8.77
CA LEU A 119 13.73 6.76 9.52
C LEU A 119 14.57 8.00 9.29
N ASP A 120 14.77 8.81 10.33
CA ASP A 120 15.68 9.96 10.28
C ASP A 120 17.11 9.54 10.60
N VAL A 121 18.00 9.65 9.62
CA VAL A 121 19.41 9.27 9.73
C VAL A 121 20.35 10.49 9.77
N ARG A 122 19.80 11.70 10.01
CA ARG A 122 20.59 12.95 10.06
C ARG A 122 21.57 13.00 11.23
N PHE A 123 21.39 12.16 12.25
CA PHE A 123 22.28 12.05 13.40
C PHE A 123 23.64 11.43 13.05
N LEU A 124 23.75 10.67 11.96
CA LEU A 124 25.01 10.04 11.55
C LEU A 124 26.02 11.05 10.99
N PRO A 125 27.34 10.80 11.13
CA PRO A 125 28.40 11.64 10.57
C PRO A 125 28.18 11.97 9.09
N ASN A 126 28.31 13.25 8.74
CA ASN A 126 27.92 13.74 7.42
C ASN A 126 29.11 13.78 6.44
N PRO A 127 29.14 12.92 5.40
CA PRO A 127 30.22 12.90 4.41
C PRO A 127 30.32 14.18 3.56
N HIS A 128 29.28 15.03 3.56
CA HIS A 128 29.28 16.29 2.83
C HIS A 128 30.43 17.24 3.19
N TRP A 129 30.99 17.11 4.40
CA TRP A 129 32.10 17.95 4.87
C TRP A 129 33.49 17.47 4.42
N ILE A 130 33.55 16.36 3.69
CA ILE A 130 34.78 15.82 3.13
C ILE A 130 34.76 16.12 1.64
N ASP A 131 35.70 16.96 1.19
CA ASP A 131 35.71 17.50 -0.18
C ASP A 131 35.64 16.41 -1.25
N ASP A 132 36.37 15.31 -1.05
CA ASP A 132 36.41 14.18 -1.98
C ASP A 132 35.11 13.36 -2.01
N LEU A 133 34.35 13.34 -0.91
CA LEU A 133 33.09 12.58 -0.80
C LEU A 133 31.86 13.41 -1.18
N ARG A 134 31.94 14.73 -1.06
CA ARG A 134 30.86 15.66 -1.38
C ARG A 134 30.28 15.48 -2.80
N PRO A 135 31.07 15.35 -3.88
CA PRO A 135 30.52 15.16 -5.23
C PRO A 135 29.90 13.78 -5.43
N LEU A 136 30.33 12.77 -4.67
CA LEU A 136 29.85 11.39 -4.75
C LEU A 136 28.47 11.19 -4.12
N THR A 137 27.88 10.02 -4.32
CA THR A 137 26.58 9.57 -3.80
C THR A 137 26.75 8.37 -2.88
N GLY A 138 25.71 7.99 -2.14
CA GLY A 138 25.73 6.80 -1.30
C GLY A 138 25.87 5.47 -2.07
N LEU A 139 25.75 5.49 -3.40
CA LEU A 139 26.02 4.34 -4.26
C LEU A 139 27.52 4.15 -4.54
N ASP A 140 28.33 5.19 -4.33
CA ASP A 140 29.76 5.17 -4.55
C ASP A 140 30.48 4.55 -3.35
N ALA A 141 31.39 3.61 -3.61
CA ALA A 141 32.11 2.87 -2.57
C ALA A 141 32.77 3.78 -1.50
N PRO A 142 33.44 4.90 -1.84
CA PRO A 142 34.05 5.77 -0.82
C PRO A 142 33.05 6.35 0.18
N VAL A 143 31.85 6.71 -0.27
CA VAL A 143 30.79 7.24 0.61
C VAL A 143 30.20 6.11 1.44
N ARG A 144 29.95 4.96 0.83
CA ARG A 144 29.44 3.77 1.51
C ARG A 144 30.38 3.34 2.63
N ASP A 145 31.66 3.23 2.35
CA ASP A 145 32.68 2.83 3.32
C ASP A 145 32.82 3.85 4.45
N PHE A 146 32.77 5.15 4.12
CA PHE A 146 32.77 6.20 5.13
C PHE A 146 31.56 6.09 6.07
N VAL A 147 30.35 5.92 5.54
CA VAL A 147 29.12 5.86 6.34
C VAL A 147 29.07 4.58 7.17
N LEU A 148 29.43 3.43 6.60
CA LEU A 148 29.41 2.13 7.28
C LEU A 148 30.56 1.96 8.28
N GLY A 149 31.68 2.66 8.10
CA GLY A 149 32.80 2.65 9.03
C GLY A 149 32.55 3.39 10.33
N GLN A 150 31.43 4.12 10.48
CA GLN A 150 31.11 4.82 11.72
C GLN A 150 30.56 3.83 12.77
N PRO A 151 31.04 3.87 14.03
CA PRO A 151 30.58 2.97 15.09
C PRO A 151 29.06 3.01 15.29
N ASP A 152 28.48 4.22 15.33
CA ASP A 152 27.05 4.41 15.53
C ASP A 152 26.20 3.88 14.37
N THR A 153 26.74 3.88 13.13
CA THR A 153 26.04 3.29 11.98
C THR A 153 25.87 1.79 12.17
N GLY A 154 26.90 1.09 12.64
CA GLY A 154 26.83 -0.36 12.90
C GLY A 154 25.77 -0.70 13.95
N VAL A 155 25.80 -0.01 15.10
CA VAL A 155 24.84 -0.22 16.19
C VAL A 155 23.41 0.11 15.75
N PHE A 156 23.23 1.19 14.97
CA PHE A 156 21.93 1.56 14.44
C PHE A 156 21.38 0.50 13.48
N LEU A 157 22.19 0.03 12.54
CA LEU A 157 21.79 -0.99 11.58
C LEU A 157 21.42 -2.31 12.26
N GLU A 158 22.17 -2.74 13.28
CA GLU A 158 21.84 -3.94 14.05
C GLU A 158 20.44 -3.85 14.68
N ARG A 159 20.15 -2.74 15.36
CA ARG A 159 18.84 -2.49 15.98
C ARG A 159 17.73 -2.39 14.95
N LEU A 160 18.02 -1.75 13.81
CA LEU A 160 17.05 -1.57 12.73
C LEU A 160 16.70 -2.91 12.07
N ARG A 161 17.69 -3.77 11.84
CA ARG A 161 17.47 -5.13 11.32
C ARG A 161 16.61 -5.94 12.27
N SER A 162 16.94 -5.96 13.56
CA SER A 162 16.15 -6.65 14.58
C SER A 162 14.71 -6.14 14.67
N LEU A 163 14.49 -4.83 14.50
CA LEU A 163 13.15 -4.26 14.43
C LEU A 163 12.37 -4.81 13.22
N PHE A 164 12.99 -4.83 12.04
CA PHE A 164 12.31 -5.31 10.84
C PHE A 164 12.10 -6.83 10.83
N ASP A 165 13.02 -7.61 11.41
CA ASP A 165 12.83 -9.06 11.63
C ASP A 165 11.53 -9.35 12.40
N PHE A 166 11.17 -8.46 13.33
CA PHE A 166 9.92 -8.52 14.07
C PHE A 166 8.72 -7.95 13.28
N LEU A 167 8.88 -6.77 12.66
CA LEU A 167 7.79 -6.04 12.01
C LEU A 167 7.27 -6.72 10.75
N LEU A 168 8.14 -7.25 9.88
CA LEU A 168 7.71 -7.82 8.60
C LEU A 168 6.71 -8.98 8.77
N PRO A 169 6.98 -10.01 9.60
CA PRO A 169 6.00 -11.06 9.85
C PRO A 169 4.71 -10.53 10.49
N ALA A 170 4.79 -9.47 11.31
CA ALA A 170 3.62 -8.85 11.91
C ALA A 170 2.74 -8.16 10.86
N TYR A 171 3.34 -7.39 9.95
CA TYR A 171 2.61 -6.78 8.83
C TYR A 171 1.97 -7.81 7.91
N VAL A 172 2.67 -8.91 7.62
CA VAL A 172 2.10 -10.02 6.82
C VAL A 172 0.89 -10.63 7.53
N ARG A 173 0.96 -10.88 8.84
CA ARG A 173 -0.19 -11.40 9.62
C ARG A 173 -1.37 -10.44 9.69
N GLU A 174 -1.10 -9.14 9.68
CA GLU A 174 -2.12 -8.08 9.65
C GLU A 174 -2.77 -7.94 8.26
N GLY A 175 -2.26 -8.65 7.23
CA GLY A 175 -2.78 -8.58 5.86
C GLY A 175 -2.22 -7.42 5.03
N LYS A 176 -1.11 -6.80 5.46
CA LYS A 176 -0.51 -5.67 4.73
C LYS A 176 0.19 -6.17 3.45
N HIS A 177 -0.20 -5.63 2.30
CA HIS A 177 0.39 -5.97 1.00
C HIS A 177 1.52 -5.04 0.54
N TYR A 178 1.50 -3.78 0.95
CA TYR A 178 2.50 -2.77 0.59
C TYR A 178 3.03 -2.08 1.85
N LEU A 179 4.35 -1.99 1.98
CA LEU A 179 5.00 -1.25 3.06
C LEU A 179 6.00 -0.26 2.45
N THR A 180 5.78 1.04 2.64
CA THR A 180 6.70 2.08 2.21
C THR A 180 7.54 2.57 3.39
N ILE A 181 8.85 2.37 3.29
CA ILE A 181 9.84 2.77 4.29
C ILE A 181 10.66 3.93 3.73
N GLY A 182 10.50 5.11 4.30
CA GLY A 182 11.30 6.29 3.98
C GLY A 182 12.59 6.34 4.81
N VAL A 183 13.75 6.48 4.16
CA VAL A 183 15.03 6.74 4.83
C VAL A 183 15.48 8.17 4.51
N GLY A 184 15.49 9.03 5.51
CA GLY A 184 15.68 10.48 5.34
C GLY A 184 17.03 10.98 5.86
N CYS A 185 17.78 11.70 5.03
CA CYS A 185 18.91 12.54 5.48
C CYS A 185 18.66 14.00 5.10
N THR A 186 19.63 14.90 5.25
CA THR A 186 19.41 16.31 4.91
C THR A 186 19.16 16.52 3.41
N GLY A 187 20.08 16.02 2.57
CA GLY A 187 20.09 16.28 1.13
C GLY A 187 19.47 15.19 0.25
N GLY A 188 19.39 13.95 0.76
CA GLY A 188 18.95 12.79 -0.02
C GLY A 188 20.07 12.03 -0.73
N LYS A 189 21.33 12.50 -0.65
CA LYS A 189 22.46 12.04 -1.45
C LYS A 189 23.26 10.85 -0.92
N HIS A 190 23.58 10.91 0.38
CA HIS A 190 24.67 10.11 0.96
C HIS A 190 24.14 9.12 2.00
N ARG A 191 23.93 9.58 3.23
CA ARG A 191 23.55 8.73 4.38
C ARG A 191 22.26 7.96 4.13
N SER A 192 21.23 8.63 3.62
CA SER A 192 19.95 7.98 3.31
C SER A 192 20.08 6.91 2.25
N VAL A 193 20.88 7.17 1.20
CA VAL A 193 21.13 6.22 0.11
C VAL A 193 21.85 4.98 0.63
N VAL A 194 22.96 5.16 1.36
CA VAL A 194 23.72 4.03 1.94
C VAL A 194 22.83 3.17 2.84
N LEU A 195 22.11 3.79 3.77
CA LEU A 195 21.28 3.04 4.73
C LEU A 195 20.04 2.42 4.08
N GLY A 196 19.48 3.07 3.06
CA GLY A 196 18.38 2.53 2.27
C GLY A 196 18.76 1.25 1.55
N GLU A 197 19.90 1.23 0.86
CA GLU A 197 20.42 0.03 0.19
C GLU A 197 20.70 -1.11 1.18
N VAL A 198 21.39 -0.80 2.28
CA VAL A 198 21.74 -1.81 3.29
C VAL A 198 20.52 -2.39 3.99
N LEU A 199 19.50 -1.56 4.23
CA LEU A 199 18.22 -2.02 4.75
C LEU A 199 17.51 -2.90 3.71
N ALA A 200 17.44 -2.47 2.45
CA ALA A 200 16.79 -3.23 1.38
C ALA A 200 17.41 -4.62 1.21
N ASP A 201 18.74 -4.74 1.27
CA ASP A 201 19.43 -6.02 1.22
C ASP A 201 19.02 -6.94 2.37
N HIS A 202 18.94 -6.42 3.60
CA HIS A 202 18.46 -7.18 4.75
C HIS A 202 17.01 -7.65 4.55
N LEU A 203 16.12 -6.75 4.13
CA LEU A 203 14.71 -7.06 3.91
C LEU A 203 14.53 -8.17 2.86
N ARG A 204 15.34 -8.19 1.80
CA ARG A 204 15.32 -9.26 0.78
C ARG A 204 15.63 -10.63 1.38
N THR A 205 16.48 -10.71 2.41
CA THR A 205 16.78 -11.99 3.09
C THR A 205 15.59 -12.55 3.87
N LEU A 206 14.58 -11.73 4.16
CA LEU A 206 13.37 -12.12 4.87
C LEU A 206 12.27 -12.66 3.93
N GLY A 207 12.57 -12.83 2.64
CA GLY A 207 11.67 -13.49 1.69
C GLY A 207 10.55 -12.59 1.13
N VAL A 208 10.66 -11.27 1.31
CA VAL A 208 9.74 -10.29 0.73
C VAL A 208 10.28 -9.69 -0.57
N THR A 209 9.37 -9.18 -1.41
CA THR A 209 9.77 -8.42 -2.61
C THR A 209 10.17 -7.01 -2.19
N VAL A 210 11.36 -6.56 -2.57
CA VAL A 210 11.87 -5.23 -2.17
C VAL A 210 12.25 -4.38 -3.39
N GLN A 211 11.67 -3.19 -3.49
CA GLN A 211 12.03 -2.16 -4.46
C GLN A 211 12.74 -1.00 -3.76
N VAL A 212 13.72 -0.39 -4.43
CA VAL A 212 14.45 0.77 -3.91
C VAL A 212 14.28 1.94 -4.87
N ASP A 213 13.93 3.11 -4.34
CA ASP A 213 13.88 4.36 -5.07
C ASP A 213 14.68 5.46 -4.36
N HIS A 214 15.39 6.27 -5.14
CA HIS A 214 16.16 7.41 -4.66
C HIS A 214 15.54 8.72 -5.14
N ARG A 215 14.50 9.18 -4.43
CA ARG A 215 13.63 10.31 -4.80
C ARG A 215 14.37 11.58 -5.24
N ASP A 216 15.48 11.87 -4.57
CA ASP A 216 16.22 13.12 -4.70
C ASP A 216 17.50 12.98 -5.54
N ARG A 217 17.72 11.81 -6.17
CA ARG A 217 18.84 11.61 -7.09
C ARG A 217 18.81 12.67 -8.19
N GLY A 218 19.89 13.45 -8.28
CA GLY A 218 20.03 14.56 -9.24
C GLY A 218 19.34 15.87 -8.84
N LYS A 219 18.73 15.94 -7.65
CA LYS A 219 18.14 17.14 -7.02
C LYS A 219 18.94 17.59 -5.78
N GLU A 220 20.16 17.08 -5.69
CA GLU A 220 21.08 17.12 -4.55
C GLU A 220 21.69 18.51 -4.33
#